data_AF-A0A383CRF9-F1
#
_entry.id   AF-A0A383CRF9-F1
#
_cell.length_a   1.000
_cell.length_b   1.000
_cell.length_c   1.000
_cell.angle_alpha   90.00
_cell.angle_beta   90.00
_cell.angle_gamma   90.00
#
_symmetry.space_group_name_H-M   'P 1'
#
loop_
_entity.id
_entity.type
_entity.pdbx_description
1 polymer ?
#
loop_
_entity_poly.entity_id
_entity_poly.type
_entity_poly.pdbx_seq_one_letter_code
_entity_poly.pdbx_strand_id
1 'polypeptide(L)' 'MVFTEIVRTEDIKLKDAILLEGLPGVGNVGKLAAMHLIEELKAKKCMEIYSSHFPPQVLIDE' A
#
# COMPACT_ATOMS: atom_id res chain seq x y z
N MET A 1 19.74 5.24 -11.73
CA MET A 1 19.72 5.91 -10.41
C MET A 1 18.84 5.05 -9.51
N VAL A 2 19.36 4.64 -8.35
CA VAL A 2 18.64 3.79 -7.40
C VAL A 2 17.83 4.68 -6.46
N PHE A 3 16.53 4.42 -6.31
CA PHE A 3 15.66 5.21 -5.45
C PHE A 3 14.59 4.37 -4.75
N THR A 4 14.07 4.89 -3.66
CA THR A 4 12.83 4.46 -3.01
C THR A 4 12.20 5.70 -2.38
N GLU A 5 10.98 6.00 -2.79
CA GLU A 5 10.29 7.25 -2.46
C GLU A 5 8.90 6.94 -1.90
N ILE A 6 8.52 7.69 -0.88
CA ILE A 6 7.17 7.65 -0.28
C ILE A 6 6.49 8.97 -0.62
N VAL A 7 5.44 8.91 -1.42
CA VAL A 7 4.63 10.06 -1.82
C VAL A 7 3.42 10.14 -0.88
N ARG A 8 3.25 11.25 -0.18
CA ARG A 8 2.08 11.48 0.68
C ARG A 8 1.00 12.19 -0.12
N THR A 9 -0.21 11.63 -0.13
CA THR A 9 -1.38 12.20 -0.83
C THR A 9 -2.29 12.98 0.12
N GLU A 10 -2.28 12.66 1.41
CA GLU A 10 -3.04 13.37 2.45
C GLU A 10 -2.19 13.59 3.70
N ASP A 11 -2.43 14.69 4.42
CA ASP A 11 -1.84 14.93 5.73
C ASP A 11 -2.70 14.29 6.82
N ILE A 12 -2.22 13.17 7.37
CA ILE A 12 -2.90 12.37 8.38
C ILE A 12 -2.15 12.42 9.70
N LYS A 13 -2.90 12.63 10.78
CA LYS A 13 -2.41 12.54 12.15
C LYS A 13 -2.78 11.19 12.74
N LEU A 14 -1.78 10.34 12.92
CA LEU A 14 -1.92 9.05 13.59
C LEU A 14 -1.55 9.20 15.06
N LYS A 15 -2.35 8.62 15.96
CA LYS A 15 -2.04 8.52 17.39
C LYS A 15 -2.21 7.07 17.81
N ASP A 16 -1.15 6.48 18.37
CA ASP A 16 -1.13 5.09 18.84
C ASP A 16 -1.68 4.08 17.81
N ALA A 17 -1.40 4.34 16.52
CA ALA A 17 -1.94 3.55 15.41
C ALA A 17 -1.22 2.21 15.26
N ILE A 18 -1.98 1.21 14.79
CA ILE A 18 -1.46 -0.12 14.47
C ILE A 18 -1.18 -0.19 12.97
N LEU A 19 0.05 -0.58 12.60
CA LEU A 19 0.40 -0.87 11.22
C LEU A 19 0.03 -2.32 10.89
N LEU A 20 -0.82 -2.49 9.88
CA LEU A 20 -1.13 -3.78 9.28
C LEU A 20 -0.46 -3.84 7.90
N GLU A 21 0.24 -4.93 7.62
CA GLU A 21 0.91 -5.18 6.35
C GLU A 21 0.21 -6.33 5.61
N GLY A 22 0.08 -6.18 4.30
CA GLY A 22 -0.62 -7.14 3.43
C GLY A 22 -0.11 -7.06 2.00
N LEU A 23 1.21 -7.13 1.80
CA LEU A 23 1.81 -7.18 0.47
C LEU A 23 1.57 -8.57 -0.17
N PRO A 24 1.79 -8.69 -1.50
CA PRO A 24 1.70 -9.96 -2.20
C PRO A 24 2.66 -11.03 -1.63
N GLY A 25 2.19 -12.28 -1.56
CA GLY A 25 2.95 -13.41 -1.01
C GLY A 25 2.31 -14.76 -1.38
N VAL A 26 2.66 -15.83 -0.66
CA VAL A 26 2.12 -17.19 -0.94
C VAL A 26 0.60 -17.20 -0.82
N GLY A 27 -0.09 -17.61 -1.89
CA GLY A 27 -1.55 -17.67 -1.93
C GLY A 27 -2.26 -16.32 -1.82
N ASN A 28 -1.52 -15.20 -1.86
CA ASN A 28 -2.05 -13.83 -1.70
C ASN A 28 -2.90 -13.60 -0.44
N VAL A 29 -2.76 -14.44 0.61
CA VAL A 29 -3.63 -14.40 1.79
C VAL A 29 -3.56 -13.03 2.49
N GLY A 30 -2.35 -12.51 2.73
CA GLY A 30 -2.16 -11.20 3.36
C GLY A 30 -2.74 -10.06 2.53
N LYS A 31 -2.49 -10.05 1.20
CA LYS A 31 -3.06 -9.08 0.27
C LYS A 31 -4.58 -9.08 0.29
N LEU A 32 -5.21 -10.25 0.17
CA LEU A 32 -6.67 -10.36 0.14
C LEU A 32 -7.29 -9.93 1.48
N ALA A 33 -6.68 -10.31 2.60
CA ALA A 33 -7.12 -9.87 3.92
C ALA A 33 -7.03 -8.34 4.09
N ALA A 34 -5.91 -7.73 3.68
CA ALA A 34 -5.73 -6.28 3.77
C ALA A 34 -6.67 -5.52 2.81
N MET A 35 -6.87 -6.00 1.58
CA MET A 35 -7.83 -5.42 0.63
C MET A 35 -9.25 -5.44 1.19
N HIS A 36 -9.68 -6.56 1.76
CA HIS A 36 -11.00 -6.66 2.39
C HIS A 36 -11.14 -5.67 3.56
N LEU A 37 -10.14 -5.55 4.43
CA LEU A 37 -10.16 -4.58 5.53
C LEU A 37 -10.22 -3.13 5.05
N ILE A 38 -9.53 -2.79 3.95
CA ILE A 38 -9.58 -1.45 3.34
C ILE A 38 -11.01 -1.13 2.90
N GLU A 39 -11.70 -2.07 2.25
CA GLU A 39 -13.08 -1.92 1.78
C GLU A 39 -14.06 -1.78 2.96
N GLU A 40 -14.02 -2.70 3.92
CA GLU A 40 -14.95 -2.73 5.06
C GLU A 40 -14.79 -1.52 5.99
N LEU A 41 -13.54 -1.10 6.25
CA LEU A 41 -13.26 0.07 7.08
C LEU A 41 -13.35 1.40 6.32
N LYS A 42 -13.59 1.35 4.99
CA LYS A 42 -13.58 2.52 4.10
C LYS A 42 -12.29 3.33 4.27
N ALA A 43 -11.16 2.64 4.33
CA ALA A 43 -9.87 3.26 4.54
C ALA A 43 -9.53 4.20 3.38
N LYS A 44 -8.85 5.31 3.70
CA LYS A 44 -8.45 6.31 2.70
C LYS A 44 -6.98 6.17 2.35
N LYS A 45 -6.68 6.21 1.06
CA LYS A 45 -5.29 6.23 0.57
C LYS A 45 -4.63 7.55 1.00
N CYS A 46 -3.52 7.43 1.70
CA CYS A 46 -2.79 8.57 2.25
C CYS A 46 -1.33 8.65 1.80
N MET A 47 -0.76 7.52 1.36
CA MET A 47 0.62 7.41 0.92
C MET A 47 0.75 6.34 -0.16
N GLU A 48 1.75 6.51 -1.03
CA GLU A 48 2.17 5.56 -2.07
C GLU A 48 3.68 5.37 -2.01
N ILE A 49 4.17 4.20 -2.39
CA ILE A 49 5.60 3.86 -2.38
C ILE A 49 6.04 3.51 -3.80
N TYR A 50 7.10 4.17 -4.27
CA TYR A 50 7.75 3.89 -5.54
C TYR A 50 9.19 3.49 -5.30
N SER A 51 9.71 2.54 -6.07
CA SER A 51 11.09 2.09 -5.93
C SER A 51 11.64 1.60 -7.25
N SER A 52 12.90 1.96 -7.56
CA SER A 52 13.62 1.39 -8.70
C SER A 52 13.91 -0.11 -8.55
N HIS A 53 13.62 -0.70 -7.39
CA HIS A 53 13.80 -2.12 -7.11
C HIS A 53 12.56 -2.96 -7.46
N PHE A 54 11.40 -2.33 -7.69
CA PHE A 54 10.23 -3.04 -8.17
C PHE A 54 10.39 -3.45 -9.64
N PRO A 55 9.71 -4.52 -10.11
CA PRO A 55 9.72 -4.88 -11.51
C PRO A 55 9.34 -3.70 -12.40
N PRO A 56 9.98 -3.49 -13.56
CA PRO A 56 9.72 -2.35 -14.45
C PRO A 56 8.43 -2.57 -15.24
N GLN A 57 7.30 -2.57 -14.55
CA GLN A 57 5.97 -2.80 -15.11
C GLN A 57 4.99 -1.76 -14.56
N VAL A 58 3.95 -1.48 -15.34
CA VAL A 58 2.82 -0.66 -14.92
C VAL A 58 1.59 -1.54 -14.80
N LEU A 59 0.77 -1.28 -13.77
CA LEU A 59 -0.56 -1.86 -13.68
C LEU A 59 -1.52 -0.89 -14.39
N ILE A 60 -2.33 -1.43 -15.30
CA ILE A 60 -3.44 -0.70 -15.90
C ILE A 60 -4.67 -1.11 -15.10
N ASP A 61 -5.17 -0.19 -14.26
CA ASP A 61 -6.51 -0.30 -13.69
C ASP A 61 -7.52 0.22 -14.73
N GLU A 62 -8.79 -0.18 -14.60
CA GLU A 62 -9.91 0.38 -15.39
C GLU A 62 -10.16 1.87 -15.10
#